data_AF-A0A2N2HG81-F1
#
_entry.id   AF-A0A2N2HG81-F1
#
_cell.length_a   1.000
_cell.length_b   1.000
_cell.length_c   1.000
_cell.angle_alpha   90.00
_cell.angle_beta   90.00
_cell.angle_gamma   90.00
#
_symmetry.space_group_name_H-M   'P 1'
#
loop_
_entity.id
_entity.type
_entity.pdbx_description
1 polymer ?
#
loop_
_entity_poly.entity_id
_entity_poly.type
_entity_poly.pdbx_seq_one_letter_code
_entity_poly.pdbx_strand_id
1 'polypeptide(L)'
;MGDVVCTPGAYQCKANTLIKCNAAGTEWVDYWPCATAALCDDEQGRCLPPACQPSEHRCVGAVLEICLSNQTGWEQKEVCQSAAHCRAEYQTCGATPCLANSYQCSGSMLQVCTGTGWDDVDDCESSTLCDSVAKACTPSECAPGEVSCDGASLRTCNFTLTGWHDLEVCSSEDLCDQAGAQCDVCPSDTHRCDGEKLYLCSPDGQQETLAQTCSSPERCNPVSGRCDPACDGGGPGAGINCGTASDQDCCGSPGVLGG
;
A
#
# COMPACT_ATOMS: atom_id res chain seq x y z
N MET A 1 -0.41 33.90 -63.09
CA MET A 1 -0.59 34.06 -61.63
C MET A 1 -1.60 33.02 -61.24
N GLY A 2 -1.22 32.06 -60.38
CA GLY A 2 -2.18 31.06 -59.89
C GLY A 2 -3.18 31.76 -58.98
N ASP A 3 -4.46 31.46 -59.15
CA ASP A 3 -5.50 32.04 -58.32
C ASP A 3 -5.32 31.56 -56.87
N VAL A 4 -5.15 32.52 -55.96
CA VAL A 4 -5.09 32.24 -54.52
C VAL A 4 -6.52 31.96 -54.05
N VAL A 5 -6.77 30.71 -53.65
CA VAL A 5 -8.08 30.23 -53.19
C VAL A 5 -8.24 30.44 -51.69
N CYS A 6 -7.13 30.44 -50.94
CA CYS A 6 -7.10 30.63 -49.49
C CYS A 6 -5.76 31.18 -49.02
N THR A 7 -5.73 31.77 -47.81
CA THR A 7 -4.49 32.24 -47.19
C THR A 7 -3.66 31.03 -46.73
N PRO A 8 -2.40 30.84 -47.19
CA PRO A 8 -1.58 29.70 -46.79
C PRO A 8 -1.51 29.52 -45.28
N GLY A 9 -1.78 28.30 -44.82
CA GLY A 9 -1.78 27.96 -43.40
C GLY A 9 -3.01 28.40 -42.60
N ALA A 10 -3.96 29.13 -43.21
CA ALA A 10 -5.26 29.39 -42.58
C ALA A 10 -6.03 28.09 -42.35
N TYR A 11 -6.92 28.12 -41.37
CA TYR A 11 -7.84 27.04 -41.07
C TYR A 11 -9.27 27.44 -41.42
N GLN A 12 -10.11 26.44 -41.69
CA GLN A 12 -11.54 26.63 -41.89
C GLN A 12 -12.27 25.37 -41.41
N CYS A 13 -13.47 25.53 -40.88
CA CYS A 13 -14.33 24.40 -40.54
C CYS A 13 -15.22 24.00 -41.72
N LYS A 14 -15.14 22.72 -42.13
CA LYS A 14 -16.03 22.12 -43.13
C LYS A 14 -16.77 20.96 -42.50
N ALA A 15 -18.03 21.19 -42.13
CA ALA A 15 -18.80 20.27 -41.27
C ALA A 15 -18.01 19.97 -39.97
N ASN A 16 -17.69 18.71 -39.68
CA ASN A 16 -16.88 18.32 -38.54
C ASN A 16 -15.40 18.14 -38.86
N THR A 17 -14.92 18.53 -40.04
CA THR A 17 -13.50 18.42 -40.39
C THR A 17 -12.86 19.82 -40.40
N LEU A 18 -11.80 19.97 -39.63
CA LEU A 18 -10.90 21.11 -39.73
C LEU A 18 -10.06 20.93 -40.98
N ILE A 19 -10.16 21.87 -41.91
CA ILE A 19 -9.38 21.92 -43.15
C ILE A 19 -8.31 23.00 -43.02
N LYS A 20 -7.15 22.78 -43.63
CA LYS A 20 -6.02 23.72 -43.65
C LYS A 20 -5.68 24.09 -45.07
N CYS A 21 -5.44 25.37 -45.33
CA CYS A 21 -4.99 25.82 -46.63
C CYS A 21 -3.54 25.39 -46.86
N ASN A 22 -3.27 24.77 -48.00
CA ASN A 22 -1.92 24.31 -48.34
C ASN A 22 -0.94 25.50 -48.44
N ALA A 23 0.38 25.22 -48.39
CA ALA A 23 1.40 26.27 -48.41
C ALA A 23 1.39 27.12 -49.70
N ALA A 24 0.85 26.57 -50.80
CA ALA A 24 0.73 27.26 -52.08
C ALA A 24 -0.48 28.22 -52.14
N GLY A 25 -1.42 28.15 -51.19
CA GLY A 25 -2.64 28.95 -51.21
C GLY A 25 -3.68 28.50 -52.25
N THR A 26 -3.54 27.29 -52.79
CA THR A 26 -4.30 26.82 -53.96
C THR A 26 -5.43 25.86 -53.62
N GLU A 27 -5.41 25.22 -52.45
CA GLU A 27 -6.44 24.26 -52.04
C GLU A 27 -6.53 24.12 -50.52
N TRP A 28 -7.72 23.73 -50.08
CA TRP A 28 -8.01 23.30 -48.71
C TRP A 28 -7.82 21.79 -48.60
N VAL A 29 -6.99 21.35 -47.66
CA VAL A 29 -6.74 19.93 -47.39
C VAL A 29 -7.30 19.55 -46.02
N ASP A 30 -7.84 18.35 -45.90
CA ASP A 30 -8.29 17.81 -44.61
C ASP A 30 -7.12 17.76 -43.63
N TYR A 31 -7.29 18.36 -42.46
CA TYR A 31 -6.25 18.44 -41.45
C TYR A 31 -6.58 17.56 -40.25
N TRP A 32 -7.78 17.71 -39.67
CA TRP A 32 -8.19 16.89 -38.52
C TRP A 32 -9.71 16.73 -38.41
N PRO A 33 -10.24 15.53 -38.15
CA PRO A 33 -11.65 15.32 -37.88
C PRO A 33 -12.01 15.64 -36.42
N CYS A 34 -12.97 16.51 -36.21
CA CYS A 34 -13.58 16.81 -34.91
C CYS A 34 -14.76 15.86 -34.63
N ALA A 35 -15.07 15.64 -33.35
CA ALA A 35 -16.16 14.75 -32.95
C ALA A 35 -17.54 15.24 -33.42
N THR A 36 -17.76 16.56 -33.40
CA THR A 36 -18.95 17.21 -33.99
C THR A 36 -18.53 18.50 -34.69
N ALA A 37 -19.41 19.05 -35.55
CA ALA A 37 -19.17 20.33 -36.21
C ALA A 37 -19.02 21.49 -35.22
N ALA A 38 -19.73 21.45 -34.08
CA ALA A 38 -19.68 22.49 -33.07
C ALA A 38 -18.36 22.52 -32.27
N LEU A 39 -17.54 21.48 -32.39
CA LEU A 39 -16.23 21.38 -31.75
C LEU A 39 -15.08 21.81 -32.68
N CYS A 40 -15.38 22.25 -33.91
CA CYS A 40 -14.37 22.76 -34.82
C CYS A 40 -14.09 24.24 -34.54
N ASP A 41 -12.84 24.57 -34.23
CA ASP A 41 -12.37 25.92 -33.93
C ASP A 41 -11.29 26.32 -34.94
N ASP A 42 -11.70 27.04 -35.99
CA ASP A 42 -10.83 27.51 -37.06
C ASP A 42 -10.00 28.74 -36.67
N GLU A 43 -10.46 29.54 -35.70
CA GLU A 43 -9.69 30.65 -35.14
C GLU A 43 -8.41 30.16 -34.43
N GLN A 44 -8.53 29.07 -33.66
CA GLN A 44 -7.41 28.46 -32.94
C GLN A 44 -6.75 27.31 -33.73
N GLY A 45 -7.32 26.93 -34.88
CA GLY A 45 -6.81 25.87 -35.73
C GLY A 45 -6.78 24.50 -35.06
N ARG A 46 -7.80 24.16 -34.26
CA ARG A 46 -7.89 22.88 -33.54
C ARG A 46 -9.34 22.41 -33.36
N CYS A 47 -9.49 21.12 -33.05
CA CYS A 47 -10.75 20.61 -32.52
C CYS A 47 -10.77 20.76 -31.00
N LEU A 48 -11.88 21.26 -30.45
CA LEU A 48 -12.11 21.29 -29.02
C LEU A 48 -12.45 19.89 -28.49
N PRO A 49 -12.02 19.53 -27.26
CA PRO A 49 -12.42 18.26 -26.66
C PRO A 49 -13.93 18.26 -26.35
N PRO A 50 -14.64 17.16 -26.59
CA PRO A 50 -16.04 17.01 -26.17
C PRO A 50 -16.20 17.21 -24.66
N ALA A 51 -17.28 17.87 -24.24
CA ALA A 51 -17.59 18.02 -22.83
C ALA A 51 -18.21 16.74 -22.21
N CYS A 52 -18.75 15.85 -23.04
CA CYS A 52 -19.47 14.65 -22.67
C CYS A 52 -19.65 13.71 -23.87
N GLN A 53 -20.05 12.46 -23.62
CA GLN A 53 -20.39 11.49 -24.66
C GLN A 53 -21.86 11.61 -25.12
N PRO A 54 -22.18 11.32 -26.39
CA PRO A 54 -23.56 11.36 -26.88
C PRO A 54 -24.51 10.50 -26.04
N SER A 55 -25.66 11.07 -25.65
CA SER A 55 -26.67 10.43 -24.80
C SER A 55 -26.20 10.04 -23.40
N GLU A 56 -25.03 10.50 -22.97
CA GLU A 56 -24.58 10.37 -21.60
C GLU A 56 -25.54 11.14 -20.68
N HIS A 57 -25.80 10.59 -19.49
CA HIS A 57 -26.62 11.22 -18.48
C HIS A 57 -25.79 11.42 -17.21
N ARG A 58 -26.08 12.49 -16.46
CA ARG A 58 -25.47 12.71 -15.15
C ARG A 58 -26.46 13.38 -14.20
N CYS A 59 -26.17 13.27 -12.91
CA CYS A 59 -26.94 13.93 -11.87
C CYS A 59 -26.15 15.11 -11.31
N VAL A 60 -26.75 16.30 -11.32
CA VAL A 60 -26.24 17.50 -10.65
C VAL A 60 -27.24 17.88 -9.56
N GLY A 61 -27.00 17.39 -8.34
CA GLY A 61 -28.00 17.44 -7.27
C GLY A 61 -29.26 16.69 -7.68
N ALA A 62 -30.42 17.35 -7.63
CA ALA A 62 -31.69 16.77 -8.06
C ALA A 62 -31.96 16.87 -9.57
N VAL A 63 -31.06 17.47 -10.36
CA VAL A 63 -31.26 17.69 -11.79
C VAL A 63 -30.61 16.58 -12.58
N LEU A 64 -31.40 15.84 -13.37
CA LEU A 64 -30.90 14.90 -14.36
C LEU A 64 -30.58 15.66 -15.64
N GLU A 65 -29.31 15.63 -16.03
CA GLU A 65 -28.84 16.24 -17.27
C GLU A 65 -28.54 15.17 -18.32
N ILE A 66 -28.71 15.53 -19.59
CA ILE A 66 -28.32 14.75 -20.76
C ILE A 66 -27.29 15.54 -21.58
N CYS A 67 -26.29 14.85 -22.12
CA CYS A 67 -25.32 15.47 -23.01
C CYS A 67 -26.00 15.97 -24.29
N LEU A 68 -25.73 17.23 -24.66
CA LEU A 68 -26.20 17.79 -25.92
C LEU A 68 -25.67 16.96 -27.09
N SER A 69 -26.46 16.81 -28.15
CA SER A 69 -26.06 16.04 -29.35
C SER A 69 -24.82 16.58 -30.04
N ASN A 70 -24.53 17.87 -29.88
CA ASN A 70 -23.32 18.52 -30.38
C ASN A 70 -22.09 18.37 -29.44
N GLN A 71 -22.25 17.72 -28.28
CA GLN A 71 -21.23 17.45 -27.27
C GLN A 71 -20.54 18.69 -26.68
N THR A 72 -21.14 19.88 -26.81
CA THR A 72 -20.56 21.12 -26.27
C THR A 72 -20.95 21.38 -24.81
N GLY A 73 -21.84 20.57 -24.24
CA GLY A 73 -22.32 20.75 -22.88
C GLY A 73 -23.48 19.85 -22.53
N TRP A 74 -24.13 20.18 -21.43
CA TRP A 74 -25.21 19.42 -20.82
C TRP A 74 -26.49 20.24 -20.84
N GLU A 75 -27.63 19.58 -21.02
CA GLU A 75 -28.95 20.18 -20.87
C GLU A 75 -29.76 19.43 -19.81
N GLN A 76 -30.62 20.15 -19.10
CA GLN A 76 -31.54 19.56 -18.15
C GLN A 76 -32.57 18.70 -18.88
N LYS A 77 -32.63 17.42 -18.51
CA LYS A 77 -33.65 16.47 -18.97
C LYS A 77 -34.88 16.51 -18.08
N GLU A 78 -34.70 16.37 -16.77
CA GLU A 78 -35.78 16.47 -15.78
C GLU A 78 -35.24 16.88 -14.39
N VAL A 79 -36.13 17.29 -13.48
CA VAL A 79 -35.79 17.61 -12.08
C VAL A 79 -36.46 16.59 -11.16
N CYS A 80 -35.65 15.85 -10.42
CA CYS A 80 -36.09 14.85 -9.45
C CYS A 80 -36.58 15.48 -8.15
N GLN A 81 -37.31 14.70 -7.35
CA GLN A 81 -37.77 15.12 -6.03
C GLN A 81 -36.62 15.54 -5.11
N SER A 82 -35.48 14.85 -5.17
CA SER A 82 -34.23 15.21 -4.49
C SER A 82 -33.04 14.59 -5.21
N ALA A 83 -31.82 14.91 -4.78
CA ALA A 83 -30.60 14.33 -5.34
C ALA A 83 -30.58 12.79 -5.26
N ALA A 84 -31.15 12.22 -4.19
CA ALA A 84 -31.23 10.77 -4.04
C ALA A 84 -32.14 10.11 -5.10
N HIS A 85 -33.08 10.84 -5.69
CA HIS A 85 -33.99 10.29 -6.71
C HIS A 85 -33.39 10.34 -8.12
N CYS A 86 -32.24 10.99 -8.32
CA CYS A 86 -31.63 11.08 -9.64
C CYS A 86 -30.85 9.80 -9.98
N ARG A 87 -31.25 9.13 -11.08
CA ARG A 87 -30.64 7.89 -11.55
C ARG A 87 -30.10 8.06 -12.97
N ALA A 88 -28.85 8.49 -13.09
CA ALA A 88 -28.20 8.69 -14.39
C ALA A 88 -28.10 7.37 -15.18
N GLU A 89 -27.85 6.26 -14.50
CA GLU A 89 -27.73 4.92 -15.07
C GLU A 89 -29.04 4.41 -15.70
N TYR A 90 -30.18 4.80 -15.12
CA TYR A 90 -31.52 4.49 -15.66
C TYR A 90 -32.09 5.63 -16.50
N GLN A 91 -31.35 6.72 -16.65
CA GLN A 91 -31.73 7.87 -17.46
C GLN A 91 -33.08 8.49 -17.06
N THR A 92 -33.46 8.43 -15.79
CA THR A 92 -34.75 8.94 -15.29
C THR A 92 -34.69 9.24 -13.80
N CYS A 93 -35.64 10.01 -13.26
CA CYS A 93 -35.81 10.07 -11.81
C CYS A 93 -36.51 8.81 -11.30
N GLY A 94 -35.92 8.18 -10.29
CA GLY A 94 -36.54 7.07 -9.59
C GLY A 94 -37.75 7.54 -8.77
N ALA A 95 -38.78 6.70 -8.70
CA ALA A 95 -39.89 6.89 -7.76
C ALA A 95 -39.45 6.77 -6.29
N THR A 96 -38.30 6.12 -6.06
CA THR A 96 -37.68 5.93 -4.76
C THR A 96 -36.22 6.40 -4.78
N PRO A 97 -35.69 6.89 -3.64
CA PRO A 97 -34.32 7.39 -3.54
C PRO A 97 -33.26 6.29 -3.75
N CYS A 98 -33.63 5.03 -3.55
CA CYS A 98 -32.75 3.89 -3.75
C CYS A 98 -33.61 2.67 -4.14
N LEU A 99 -32.99 1.60 -4.67
CA LEU A 99 -33.72 0.38 -5.03
C LEU A 99 -33.85 -0.48 -3.78
N ALA A 100 -35.06 -0.86 -3.37
CA ALA A 100 -35.24 -1.66 -2.16
C ALA A 100 -34.37 -2.93 -2.16
N ASN A 101 -33.70 -3.21 -1.06
CA ASN A 101 -32.70 -4.27 -0.87
C ASN A 101 -31.39 -4.13 -1.69
N SER A 102 -31.13 -2.99 -2.33
CA SER A 102 -29.79 -2.67 -2.81
C SER A 102 -28.88 -2.30 -1.65
N TYR A 103 -27.59 -2.60 -1.76
CA TYR A 103 -26.58 -2.27 -0.75
C TYR A 103 -25.61 -1.23 -1.31
N GLN A 104 -25.05 -0.40 -0.43
CA GLN A 104 -23.97 0.52 -0.74
C GLN A 104 -23.01 0.63 0.44
N CYS A 105 -21.83 1.19 0.18
CA CYS A 105 -20.87 1.57 1.21
C CYS A 105 -20.83 3.09 1.33
N SER A 106 -21.12 3.61 2.52
CA SER A 106 -20.95 5.01 2.88
C SER A 106 -19.73 5.12 3.79
N GLY A 107 -18.53 5.17 3.20
CA GLY A 107 -17.29 4.98 3.96
C GLY A 107 -17.16 3.52 4.42
N SER A 108 -16.99 3.31 5.73
CA SER A 108 -17.01 1.99 6.37
C SER A 108 -18.42 1.44 6.61
N MET A 109 -19.44 2.29 6.56
CA MET A 109 -20.80 1.88 6.89
C MET A 109 -21.45 1.16 5.70
N LEU A 110 -21.74 -0.12 5.88
CA LEU A 110 -22.57 -0.88 4.95
C LEU A 110 -24.03 -0.49 5.16
N GLN A 111 -24.70 -0.05 4.10
CA GLN A 111 -26.09 0.37 4.15
C GLN A 111 -26.97 -0.44 3.21
N VAL A 112 -28.23 -0.65 3.62
CA VAL A 112 -29.27 -1.26 2.80
C VAL A 112 -30.37 -0.25 2.50
N CYS A 113 -30.84 -0.26 1.27
CA CYS A 113 -31.97 0.57 0.88
C CYS A 113 -33.30 -0.07 1.32
N THR A 114 -34.12 0.66 2.07
CA THR A 114 -35.49 0.25 2.44
C THR A 114 -36.55 0.63 1.41
N GLY A 115 -36.14 1.27 0.32
CA GLY A 115 -37.02 1.89 -0.68
C GLY A 115 -37.45 3.31 -0.31
N THR A 116 -37.24 3.74 0.94
CA THR A 116 -37.50 5.13 1.38
C THR A 116 -36.23 5.87 1.80
N GLY A 117 -35.14 5.13 2.01
CA GLY A 117 -33.85 5.66 2.42
C GLY A 117 -32.82 4.53 2.60
N TRP A 118 -31.64 4.92 3.05
CA TRP A 118 -30.56 4.01 3.41
C TRP A 118 -30.55 3.81 4.93
N ASP A 119 -30.58 2.55 5.35
CA ASP A 119 -30.45 2.14 6.74
C ASP A 119 -29.09 1.47 6.94
N ASP A 120 -28.46 1.73 8.08
CA ASP A 120 -27.17 1.13 8.44
C ASP A 120 -27.36 -0.36 8.78
N VAL A 121 -26.47 -1.20 8.25
CA VAL A 121 -26.48 -2.65 8.43
C VAL A 121 -25.32 -3.09 9.30
N ASP A 122 -24.13 -2.58 9.01
CA ASP A 122 -22.88 -2.95 9.67
C ASP A 122 -21.84 -1.83 9.52
N ASP A 123 -20.94 -1.69 10.50
CA ASP A 123 -19.85 -0.70 10.47
C ASP A 123 -18.51 -1.43 10.35
N CYS A 124 -17.93 -1.41 9.15
CA CYS A 124 -16.72 -2.14 8.87
C CYS A 124 -15.50 -1.47 9.52
N GLU A 125 -14.44 -2.24 9.80
CA GLU A 125 -13.24 -1.70 10.45
C GLU A 125 -12.51 -0.64 9.57
N SER A 126 -12.68 -0.72 8.25
CA SER A 126 -12.24 0.31 7.31
C SER A 126 -13.16 0.37 6.08
N SER A 127 -13.10 1.47 5.32
CA SER A 127 -13.91 1.63 4.10
C SER A 127 -13.58 0.61 3.01
N THR A 128 -12.35 0.09 2.99
CA THR A 128 -11.92 -0.93 2.02
C THR A 128 -12.46 -2.32 2.34
N LEU A 129 -12.94 -2.54 3.57
CA LEU A 129 -13.54 -3.79 4.00
C LEU A 129 -15.06 -3.83 3.76
N CYS A 130 -15.68 -2.73 3.30
CA CYS A 130 -17.10 -2.73 2.98
C CYS A 130 -17.35 -3.33 1.60
N ASP A 131 -18.02 -4.48 1.55
CA ASP A 131 -18.40 -5.15 0.30
C ASP A 131 -19.93 -5.14 0.13
N SER A 132 -20.41 -4.18 -0.65
CA SER A 132 -21.84 -4.07 -1.01
C SER A 132 -22.35 -5.20 -1.93
N VAL A 133 -21.46 -5.90 -2.64
CA VAL A 133 -21.82 -7.04 -3.50
C VAL A 133 -22.02 -8.28 -2.64
N ALA A 134 -21.09 -8.56 -1.73
CA ALA A 134 -21.21 -9.62 -0.73
C ALA A 134 -22.24 -9.31 0.36
N LYS A 135 -22.61 -8.03 0.52
CA LYS A 135 -23.56 -7.51 1.52
C LYS A 135 -23.06 -7.74 2.95
N ALA A 136 -21.76 -7.60 3.15
CA ALA A 136 -21.10 -7.82 4.43
C ALA A 136 -19.80 -7.04 4.51
N CYS A 137 -19.31 -6.84 5.74
CA CYS A 137 -17.92 -6.45 5.96
C CYS A 137 -17.02 -7.66 5.74
N THR A 138 -15.97 -7.50 4.93
CA THR A 138 -14.92 -8.50 4.80
C THR A 138 -14.06 -8.48 6.08
N PRO A 139 -13.63 -9.65 6.60
CA PRO A 139 -12.71 -9.69 7.73
C PRO A 139 -11.40 -8.94 7.41
N SER A 140 -10.87 -8.23 8.39
CA SER A 140 -9.51 -7.67 8.32
C SER A 140 -8.47 -8.81 8.34
N GLU A 141 -7.36 -8.61 7.63
CA GLU A 141 -6.24 -9.55 7.64
C GLU A 141 -5.32 -9.36 8.86
N CYS A 142 -5.30 -8.15 9.42
CA CYS A 142 -4.45 -7.73 10.53
C CYS A 142 -5.12 -6.57 11.30
N ALA A 143 -4.69 -6.33 12.53
CA ALA A 143 -5.20 -5.25 13.36
C ALA A 143 -4.54 -3.89 13.01
N PRO A 144 -5.24 -2.75 13.19
CA PRO A 144 -4.68 -1.43 12.93
C PRO A 144 -3.37 -1.17 13.66
N GLY A 145 -2.31 -0.87 12.91
CA GLY A 145 -0.97 -0.61 13.45
C GLY A 145 -0.28 -1.84 14.02
N GLU A 146 -0.83 -3.05 13.84
CA GLU A 146 -0.17 -4.30 14.19
C GLU A 146 1.18 -4.37 13.50
N VAL A 147 2.19 -4.82 14.24
CA VAL A 147 3.53 -5.09 13.73
C VAL A 147 3.75 -6.59 13.80
N SER A 148 4.37 -7.16 12.77
CA SER A 148 4.67 -8.59 12.67
C SER A 148 5.99 -8.82 11.96
N CYS A 149 6.69 -9.86 12.38
CA CYS A 149 7.86 -10.37 11.67
C CYS A 149 7.48 -11.48 10.68
N ASP A 150 8.11 -11.49 9.52
CA ASP A 150 8.10 -12.60 8.56
C ASP A 150 9.52 -12.94 8.12
N GLY A 151 10.07 -13.93 8.80
CA GLY A 151 11.52 -14.11 8.87
C GLY A 151 12.18 -12.83 9.39
N ALA A 152 13.12 -12.30 8.61
CA ALA A 152 13.80 -11.04 8.93
C ALA A 152 13.03 -9.77 8.55
N SER A 153 11.86 -9.88 7.89
CA SER A 153 11.12 -8.69 7.44
C SER A 153 10.18 -8.20 8.53
N LEU A 154 10.43 -6.99 9.05
CA LEU A 154 9.54 -6.29 9.96
C LEU A 154 8.46 -5.60 9.14
N ARG A 155 7.19 -5.89 9.44
CA ARG A 155 6.04 -5.40 8.69
C ARG A 155 5.02 -4.77 9.61
N THR A 156 4.26 -3.82 9.09
CA THR A 156 3.09 -3.25 9.78
C THR A 156 1.82 -3.45 8.96
N CYS A 157 0.69 -3.62 9.63
CA CYS A 157 -0.60 -3.70 8.98
C CYS A 157 -0.88 -2.39 8.22
N ASN A 158 -1.25 -2.50 6.95
CA ASN A 158 -1.58 -1.32 6.17
C ASN A 158 -2.85 -0.64 6.70
N PHE A 159 -3.04 0.64 6.40
CA PHE A 159 -4.21 1.39 6.88
C PHE A 159 -5.54 0.88 6.31
N THR A 160 -5.52 0.06 5.25
CA THR A 160 -6.70 -0.57 4.65
C THR A 160 -7.11 -1.85 5.37
N LEU A 161 -6.24 -2.40 6.24
CA LEU A 161 -6.40 -3.66 6.98
C LEU A 161 -6.54 -4.89 6.07
N THR A 162 -6.06 -4.78 4.83
CA THR A 162 -6.15 -5.81 3.79
C THR A 162 -4.77 -6.41 3.48
N GLY A 163 -3.80 -6.23 4.38
CA GLY A 163 -2.47 -6.80 4.23
C GLY A 163 -1.36 -6.03 4.93
N TRP A 164 -0.13 -6.44 4.64
CA TRP A 164 1.07 -5.97 5.33
C TRP A 164 1.92 -5.05 4.45
N HIS A 165 2.55 -4.05 5.08
CA HIS A 165 3.57 -3.18 4.49
C HIS A 165 4.91 -3.41 5.18
N ASP A 166 5.94 -3.69 4.39
CA ASP A 166 7.31 -3.87 4.92
C ASP A 166 7.85 -2.53 5.42
N LEU A 167 8.29 -2.52 6.69
CA LEU A 167 8.96 -1.37 7.30
C LEU A 167 10.47 -1.42 7.05
N GLU A 168 11.07 -2.56 7.37
CA GLU A 168 12.51 -2.80 7.30
C GLU A 168 12.80 -4.30 7.18
N VAL A 169 13.98 -4.65 6.66
CA VAL A 169 14.50 -6.02 6.67
C VAL A 169 15.70 -6.08 7.60
N CYS A 170 15.59 -6.85 8.67
CA CYS A 170 16.63 -7.05 9.67
C CYS A 170 17.76 -7.92 9.11
N SER A 171 18.93 -7.88 9.75
CA SER A 171 20.10 -8.65 9.28
C SER A 171 19.90 -10.17 9.36
N SER A 172 19.00 -10.63 10.24
CA SER A 172 18.54 -12.02 10.36
C SER A 172 17.16 -12.08 11.03
N GLU A 173 16.51 -13.25 10.98
CA GLU A 173 15.19 -13.46 11.61
C GLU A 173 15.21 -13.29 13.13
N ASP A 174 16.29 -13.73 13.80
CA ASP A 174 16.48 -13.58 15.25
C ASP A 174 16.60 -12.12 15.72
N LEU A 175 16.74 -11.17 14.78
CA LEU A 175 16.85 -9.74 15.06
C LEU A 175 15.57 -8.97 14.74
N CYS A 176 14.50 -9.64 14.32
CA CYS A 176 13.22 -8.98 14.12
C CYS A 176 12.46 -8.91 15.45
N ASP A 177 12.44 -7.72 16.08
CA ASP A 177 11.71 -7.48 17.32
C ASP A 177 10.33 -6.90 17.03
N GLN A 178 9.34 -7.79 16.99
CA GLN A 178 7.94 -7.42 16.87
C GLN A 178 7.43 -6.61 18.07
N ALA A 179 7.93 -6.85 19.28
CA ALA A 179 7.45 -6.20 20.49
C ALA A 179 7.97 -4.76 20.60
N GLY A 180 9.23 -4.53 20.21
CA GLY A 180 9.83 -3.20 20.07
C GLY A 180 9.51 -2.49 18.76
N ALA A 181 8.90 -3.19 17.80
CA ALA A 181 8.59 -2.70 16.46
C ALA A 181 9.82 -2.15 15.72
N GLN A 182 10.93 -2.89 15.79
CA GLN A 182 12.23 -2.48 15.24
C GLN A 182 13.10 -3.70 14.90
N CYS A 183 14.19 -3.47 14.18
CA CYS A 183 15.26 -4.46 14.06
C CYS A 183 16.27 -4.28 15.18
N ASP A 184 16.58 -5.37 15.86
CA ASP A 184 17.58 -5.41 16.92
C ASP A 184 19.00 -5.42 16.36
N VAL A 185 19.94 -4.88 17.15
CA VAL A 185 21.37 -4.91 16.83
C VAL A 185 21.97 -6.26 17.17
N CYS A 186 21.48 -6.90 18.24
CA CYS A 186 21.89 -8.22 18.70
C CYS A 186 20.70 -8.91 19.40
N PRO A 187 20.70 -10.26 19.52
CA PRO A 187 19.62 -10.94 20.23
C PRO A 187 19.61 -10.55 21.72
N SER A 188 18.45 -10.15 22.25
CA SER A 188 18.29 -9.65 23.63
C SER A 188 18.88 -10.59 24.69
N ASP A 189 19.55 -10.03 25.69
CA ASP A 189 20.16 -10.77 26.82
C ASP A 189 21.15 -11.90 26.42
N THR A 190 21.67 -11.86 25.19
CA THR A 190 22.67 -12.83 24.73
C THR A 190 24.10 -12.30 24.85
N HIS A 191 25.05 -13.24 24.88
CA HIS A 191 26.46 -12.93 24.85
C HIS A 191 27.10 -13.34 23.54
N ARG A 192 28.12 -12.59 23.13
CA ARG A 192 28.91 -12.84 21.93
C ARG A 192 30.39 -12.63 22.21
N CYS A 193 31.21 -13.45 21.57
CA CYS A 193 32.66 -13.30 21.60
C CYS A 193 33.16 -12.63 20.32
N ASP A 194 34.03 -11.64 20.47
CA ASP A 194 34.85 -11.06 19.40
C ASP A 194 36.32 -11.12 19.86
N GLY A 195 37.00 -12.19 19.45
CA GLY A 195 38.31 -12.55 19.99
C GLY A 195 38.23 -12.81 21.50
N GLU A 196 39.07 -12.12 22.26
CA GLU A 196 39.10 -12.20 23.73
C GLU A 196 37.99 -11.39 24.42
N LYS A 197 37.22 -10.59 23.68
CA LYS A 197 36.21 -9.70 24.25
C LYS A 197 34.85 -10.38 24.27
N LEU A 198 34.28 -10.52 25.47
CA LEU A 198 32.92 -10.97 25.68
C LEU A 198 32.01 -9.74 25.76
N TYR A 199 31.03 -9.69 24.88
CA TYR A 199 30.01 -8.67 24.85
C TYR A 199 28.66 -9.20 25.33
N LEU A 200 27.85 -8.34 25.94
CA LEU A 200 26.47 -8.58 26.36
C LEU A 200 25.55 -7.64 25.58
N CYS A 201 24.52 -8.22 24.97
CA CYS A 201 23.42 -7.48 24.39
C CYS A 201 22.47 -7.00 25.49
N SER A 202 21.98 -5.77 25.38
CA SER A 202 20.98 -5.20 26.27
C SER A 202 19.66 -5.99 26.19
N PRO A 203 18.80 -5.90 27.22
CA PRO A 203 17.50 -6.57 27.21
C PRO A 203 16.57 -6.11 26.08
N ASP A 204 16.78 -4.91 25.55
CA ASP A 204 16.03 -4.35 24.42
C ASP A 204 16.69 -4.62 23.06
N GLY A 205 17.78 -5.39 23.00
CA GLY A 205 18.44 -5.76 21.74
C GLY A 205 19.21 -4.63 21.05
N GLN A 206 19.15 -3.40 21.55
CA GLN A 206 19.62 -2.20 20.85
C GLN A 206 21.04 -1.77 21.15
N GLN A 207 21.65 -2.31 22.20
CA GLN A 207 23.00 -1.94 22.58
C GLN A 207 23.80 -3.15 23.01
N GLU A 208 25.02 -3.20 22.50
CA GLU A 208 25.99 -4.17 22.94
C GLU A 208 27.07 -3.49 23.76
N THR A 209 27.38 -4.08 24.91
CA THR A 209 28.38 -3.56 25.84
C THR A 209 29.45 -4.59 26.11
N LEU A 210 30.70 -4.15 26.25
CA LEU A 210 31.80 -5.04 26.64
C LEU A 210 31.57 -5.49 28.09
N ALA A 211 31.25 -6.76 28.26
CA ALA A 211 31.01 -7.35 29.57
C ALA A 211 32.35 -7.66 30.27
N GLN A 212 33.25 -8.35 29.57
CA GLN A 212 34.55 -8.80 30.10
C GLN A 212 35.59 -8.94 28.98
N THR A 213 36.88 -8.81 29.32
CA THR A 213 37.99 -9.18 28.44
C THR A 213 38.68 -10.42 29.02
N CYS A 214 38.68 -11.51 28.27
CA CYS A 214 39.28 -12.79 28.64
C CYS A 214 40.79 -12.80 28.40
N SER A 215 41.48 -13.73 29.04
CA SER A 215 42.95 -13.84 28.91
C SER A 215 43.41 -14.36 27.54
N SER A 216 42.52 -15.00 26.78
CA SER A 216 42.74 -15.37 25.38
C SER A 216 41.38 -15.59 24.66
N PRO A 217 41.34 -15.58 23.33
CA PRO A 217 40.12 -15.82 22.56
C PRO A 217 39.46 -17.17 22.85
N GLU A 218 40.24 -18.22 23.09
CA GLU A 218 39.74 -19.59 23.33
C GLU A 218 38.98 -19.70 24.67
N ARG A 219 39.16 -18.73 25.56
CA ARG A 219 38.49 -18.70 26.86
C ARG A 219 37.20 -17.89 26.84
N CYS A 220 36.85 -17.24 25.73
CA CYS A 220 35.60 -16.51 25.64
C CYS A 220 34.44 -17.49 25.42
N ASN A 221 33.51 -17.57 26.37
CA ASN A 221 32.39 -18.51 26.31
C ASN A 221 31.04 -17.76 26.32
N PRO A 222 30.38 -17.62 25.15
CA PRO A 222 29.11 -16.90 25.05
C PRO A 222 27.95 -17.71 25.64
N VAL A 223 28.06 -19.04 25.73
CA VAL A 223 27.02 -19.90 26.31
C VAL A 223 26.96 -19.74 27.83
N SER A 224 28.13 -19.64 28.47
CA SER A 224 28.22 -19.47 29.92
C SER A 224 28.13 -18.01 30.38
N GLY A 225 28.16 -17.06 29.44
CA GLY A 225 28.11 -15.61 29.68
C GLY A 225 29.32 -15.08 30.45
N ARG A 226 30.47 -15.75 30.37
CA ARG A 226 31.71 -15.37 31.09
C ARG A 226 32.94 -15.94 30.42
N CYS A 227 34.12 -15.47 30.85
CA CYS A 227 35.37 -16.13 30.50
C CYS A 227 35.51 -17.47 31.22
N ASP A 228 35.87 -18.52 30.48
CA ASP A 228 36.21 -19.80 31.07
C ASP A 228 37.51 -19.69 31.88
N PRO A 229 37.58 -20.33 33.05
CA PRO A 229 38.71 -20.18 33.95
C PRO A 229 40.02 -20.61 33.29
N ALA A 230 41.09 -19.91 33.65
CA ALA A 230 42.42 -20.30 33.25
C ALA A 230 42.75 -21.67 33.83
N CYS A 231 42.83 -22.71 33.00
CA CYS A 231 43.52 -23.97 33.34
C CYS A 231 45.03 -23.72 33.42
N ASP A 232 45.45 -22.72 34.17
CA ASP A 232 46.86 -22.34 34.32
C ASP A 232 47.32 -22.85 35.69
N GLY A 233 47.98 -24.00 35.67
CA GLY A 233 48.83 -24.43 36.76
C GLY A 233 48.84 -25.93 36.97
N GLY A 234 49.93 -26.58 36.54
CA GLY A 234 50.33 -27.89 37.03
C GLY A 234 50.51 -27.89 38.55
N GLY A 235 49.42 -28.11 39.29
CA GLY A 235 49.49 -28.73 40.60
C GLY A 235 49.90 -30.20 40.42
N PRO A 236 50.75 -30.77 41.30
CA PRO A 236 51.12 -32.18 41.22
C PRO A 236 49.87 -33.02 41.53
N GLY A 237 49.11 -33.36 40.48
CA GLY A 237 47.84 -34.07 40.63
C GLY A 237 46.86 -33.93 39.45
N ALA A 238 47.10 -33.05 38.46
CA ALA A 238 46.31 -33.06 37.22
C ALA A 238 46.71 -34.27 36.36
N GLY A 239 46.04 -35.39 36.61
CA GLY A 239 46.26 -36.66 35.92
C GLY A 239 45.83 -36.62 34.45
N ILE A 240 46.67 -37.23 33.62
CA ILE A 240 46.62 -37.38 32.15
C ILE A 240 45.46 -38.30 31.69
N ASN A 241 44.29 -38.29 32.35
CA ASN A 241 43.16 -39.14 31.97
C ASN A 241 41.83 -38.38 31.99
N CYS A 242 41.73 -37.32 31.21
CA CYS A 242 40.44 -36.99 30.59
C CYS A 242 40.38 -37.82 29.31
N GLY A 243 39.59 -38.91 29.33
CA GLY A 243 39.34 -39.75 28.15
C GLY A 243 38.51 -39.00 27.10
N THR A 244 37.66 -39.69 26.34
CA THR A 244 36.79 -39.09 25.31
C THR A 244 35.64 -38.23 25.87
N ALA A 245 35.75 -37.70 27.09
CA ALA A 245 34.75 -36.84 27.70
C ALA A 245 34.99 -35.39 27.27
N SER A 246 33.91 -34.66 26.97
CA SER A 246 33.96 -33.23 26.66
C SER A 246 34.56 -32.44 27.83
N ASP A 247 35.41 -31.45 27.51
CA ASP A 247 36.26 -30.66 28.44
C ASP A 247 35.53 -30.00 29.64
N GLN A 248 34.21 -30.02 29.66
CA GLN A 248 33.36 -29.52 30.75
C GLN A 248 33.51 -30.30 32.06
N ASP A 249 33.85 -31.60 32.01
CA ASP A 249 33.95 -32.44 33.22
C ASP A 249 35.28 -32.28 33.97
N CYS A 250 36.34 -31.77 33.33
CA CYS A 250 37.67 -31.69 33.96
C CYS A 250 37.82 -30.50 34.93
N CYS A 251 36.84 -29.59 34.98
CA CYS A 251 36.87 -28.39 35.83
C CYS A 251 35.82 -28.35 36.95
N GLY A 252 35.05 -29.43 37.17
CA GLY A 252 33.94 -29.42 38.13
C GLY A 252 33.77 -30.72 38.91
N SER A 253 34.43 -30.86 40.07
CA SER A 253 33.87 -31.51 41.27
C SER A 253 34.79 -31.40 42.49
N PRO A 254 34.32 -30.85 43.63
CA PRO A 254 34.93 -31.11 44.92
C PRO A 254 34.34 -32.41 45.47
N GLY A 255 35.06 -33.52 45.32
CA GLY A 255 34.78 -34.74 46.09
C GLY A 255 34.52 -35.98 45.25
N VAL A 256 35.56 -36.78 45.05
CA VAL A 256 35.41 -38.24 45.04
C VAL A 256 36.29 -38.76 46.17
N LEU A 257 35.64 -39.05 47.29
CA LEU A 257 36.22 -39.77 48.43
C LEU A 257 36.44 -41.24 48.03
N GLY A 258 37.44 -41.83 48.67
CA GLY A 258 38.07 -43.08 48.29
C GLY A 258 37.18 -44.32 48.18
N GLY A 259 37.73 -45.29 47.46
CA GLY A 259 37.27 -46.66 47.31
C GLY A 259 38.23 -47.42 46.42
#